data_AF-A0A7V7HDZ2-F1
#
_entry.id   AF-A0A7V7HDZ2-F1
#
_cell.length_a   1.000
_cell.length_b   1.000
_cell.length_c   1.000
_cell.angle_alpha   90.00
_cell.angle_beta   90.00
_cell.angle_gamma   90.00
#
_symmetry.space_group_name_H-M   'P 1'
#
loop_
_entity.id
_entity.type
_entity.pdbx_description
1 polymer ?
#
loop_
_entity_poly.entity_id
_entity_poly.type
_entity_poly.pdbx_seq_one_letter_code
_entity_poly.pdbx_strand_id
1 'polypeptide(L)'
;MKMKRGITTLLSVAVLSTSLVACSGTPEKTVAKEEKVKLTEQQLMADLWYQTAGETKALYYQGYNIGQLKLDAALAKGTEKKPAIVLDLDETVLDNSPHQAMSVKTGKGYPYKWDDWINKAEAEALPGAIDFLKYTESKGVDIYYISNRKTNQLDATIKNLERVGAPQATKEHILLQDPKEKGKEKRRELVSQTHDIVLFFGDNLSDFTGFDGKSVKDRNQTVADSKEQFGEKFIIFPNPMYGDWEGALYDYDFKKSDAEKDKIRRDNLKSFDAK
;
A
#
# COMPACT_ATOMS: atom_id res chain seq x y z
N MET A 1 -51.66 -85.47 -13.77
CA MET A 1 -51.47 -86.75 -14.48
C MET A 1 -50.71 -86.48 -15.77
N LYS A 2 -49.74 -87.35 -16.12
CA LYS A 2 -48.81 -87.34 -17.27
C LYS A 2 -49.47 -86.82 -18.58
N MET A 3 -48.81 -86.20 -19.57
CA MET A 3 -47.57 -86.65 -20.21
C MET A 3 -47.01 -85.64 -21.24
N LYS A 4 -45.68 -85.73 -21.40
CA LYS A 4 -44.69 -85.13 -22.31
C LYS A 4 -45.03 -84.87 -23.81
N ARG A 5 -44.35 -83.79 -24.28
CA ARG A 5 -43.50 -83.61 -25.49
C ARG A 5 -44.11 -83.45 -26.89
N GLY A 6 -43.76 -82.33 -27.51
CA GLY A 6 -43.53 -82.18 -28.96
C GLY A 6 -42.54 -81.05 -29.19
N ILE A 7 -41.34 -81.39 -29.67
CA ILE A 7 -40.25 -80.48 -30.03
C ILE A 7 -40.46 -80.10 -31.51
N THR A 8 -40.42 -78.81 -31.83
CA THR A 8 -40.18 -78.36 -33.21
C THR A 8 -39.22 -77.17 -33.19
N THR A 9 -37.99 -77.47 -33.58
CA THR A 9 -36.91 -76.53 -33.85
C THR A 9 -37.18 -75.85 -35.19
N LEU A 10 -37.20 -74.52 -35.22
CA LEU A 10 -37.02 -73.76 -36.45
C LEU A 10 -36.00 -72.65 -36.18
N LEU A 11 -34.77 -72.93 -36.63
CA LEU A 11 -33.70 -71.95 -36.79
C LEU A 11 -34.15 -70.94 -37.84
N SER A 12 -34.14 -69.65 -37.50
CA SER A 12 -34.16 -68.56 -38.47
C SER A 12 -33.12 -67.55 -38.02
N VAL A 13 -31.95 -67.66 -38.62
CA VAL A 13 -30.85 -66.69 -38.54
C VAL A 13 -31.19 -65.58 -39.52
N ALA A 14 -31.36 -64.34 -39.05
CA ALA A 14 -31.21 -63.15 -39.89
C ALA A 14 -31.00 -61.88 -39.03
N VAL A 15 -29.73 -61.51 -38.91
CA VAL A 15 -29.18 -60.14 -38.91
C VAL A 15 -29.70 -59.17 -37.84
N LEU A 16 -29.03 -59.18 -36.68
CA LEU A 16 -28.96 -58.03 -35.78
C LEU A 16 -28.13 -56.93 -36.47
N SER A 17 -28.79 -55.92 -37.02
CA SER A 17 -28.15 -54.66 -37.41
C SER A 17 -27.83 -53.87 -36.14
N THR A 18 -26.68 -54.15 -35.53
CA THR A 18 -26.08 -53.28 -34.52
C THR A 18 -25.62 -52.00 -35.21
N SER A 19 -26.47 -50.98 -35.20
CA SER A 19 -26.06 -49.60 -35.43
C SER A 19 -25.14 -49.17 -34.29
N LEU A 20 -23.84 -49.37 -34.49
CA LEU A 20 -22.78 -48.66 -33.77
C LEU A 20 -22.93 -47.17 -34.10
N VAL A 21 -23.80 -46.48 -33.36
CA VAL A 21 -23.72 -45.03 -33.24
C VAL A 21 -22.45 -44.76 -32.45
N ALA A 22 -21.35 -44.60 -33.18
CA ALA A 22 -20.16 -43.98 -32.66
C ALA A 22 -20.55 -42.54 -32.31
N CYS A 23 -20.95 -42.32 -31.06
CA CYS A 23 -20.93 -41.00 -30.47
C CYS A 23 -19.48 -40.53 -30.49
N SER A 24 -19.11 -39.81 -31.55
CA SER A 24 -17.98 -38.90 -31.53
C SER A 24 -18.33 -37.77 -30.57
N GLY A 25 -18.27 -38.07 -29.27
CA GLY A 25 -18.21 -37.05 -28.24
C GLY A 25 -16.92 -36.31 -28.47
N THR A 26 -17.02 -35.15 -29.13
CA THR A 26 -15.98 -34.13 -29.06
C THR A 26 -15.62 -33.99 -27.58
N PRO A 27 -14.33 -34.10 -27.20
CA PRO A 27 -13.96 -33.80 -25.82
C PRO A 27 -14.42 -32.38 -25.57
N GLU A 28 -15.41 -32.25 -24.68
CA GLU A 28 -15.82 -30.97 -24.17
C GLU A 28 -14.53 -30.39 -23.57
N LYS A 29 -13.95 -29.40 -24.25
CA LYS A 29 -12.84 -28.65 -23.69
C LYS A 29 -13.40 -28.09 -22.40
N THR A 30 -13.06 -28.72 -21.27
CA THR A 30 -13.07 -28.07 -19.98
C THR A 30 -12.15 -26.87 -20.16
N VAL A 31 -12.73 -25.75 -20.56
CA VAL A 31 -12.10 -24.44 -20.43
C VAL A 31 -11.84 -24.38 -18.94
N ALA A 32 -10.59 -24.59 -18.55
CA ALA A 32 -10.17 -24.38 -17.18
C ALA A 32 -10.71 -23.01 -16.81
N LYS A 33 -11.61 -22.95 -15.83
CA LYS A 33 -12.08 -21.69 -15.29
C LYS A 33 -10.80 -21.01 -14.82
N GLU A 34 -10.33 -19.99 -15.54
CA GLU A 34 -9.19 -19.20 -15.08
C GLU A 34 -9.58 -18.72 -13.68
N GLU A 35 -8.90 -19.25 -12.66
CA GLU A 35 -9.08 -18.80 -11.31
C GLU A 35 -8.70 -17.32 -11.29
N LYS A 36 -9.72 -16.47 -11.13
CA LYS A 36 -9.51 -15.03 -11.10
C LYS A 36 -8.62 -14.72 -9.90
N VAL A 37 -7.39 -14.29 -10.19
CA VAL A 37 -6.41 -13.99 -9.15
C VAL A 37 -6.97 -12.94 -8.20
N LYS A 38 -7.01 -13.26 -6.91
CA LYS A 38 -7.42 -12.34 -5.85
C LYS A 38 -6.21 -11.56 -5.36
N LEU A 39 -5.87 -10.48 -6.05
CA LEU A 39 -4.67 -9.70 -5.76
C LEU A 39 -4.63 -9.14 -4.31
N THR A 40 -5.81 -8.84 -3.74
CA THR A 40 -5.96 -8.35 -2.36
C THR A 40 -5.60 -9.39 -1.29
N GLU A 41 -5.74 -10.70 -1.56
CA GLU A 41 -5.35 -11.74 -0.58
C GLU A 41 -3.85 -11.73 -0.30
N GLN A 42 -3.04 -11.23 -1.24
CA GLN A 42 -1.58 -11.11 -1.08
C GLN A 42 -1.20 -9.99 -0.10
N GLN A 43 -2.13 -9.10 0.26
CA GLN A 43 -1.92 -8.04 1.24
C GLN A 43 -2.19 -8.49 2.68
N LEU A 44 -2.89 -9.63 2.87
CA LEU A 44 -3.46 -10.03 4.16
C LEU A 44 -2.43 -10.05 5.29
N MET A 45 -1.24 -10.61 5.08
CA MET A 45 -0.21 -10.66 6.12
C MET A 45 0.42 -9.30 6.40
N ALA A 46 0.58 -8.44 5.38
CA ALA A 46 1.10 -7.09 5.54
C ALA A 46 0.12 -6.22 6.33
N ASP A 47 -1.16 -6.24 5.95
CA ASP A 47 -2.23 -5.53 6.61
C ASP A 47 -2.42 -6.01 8.06
N LEU A 48 -2.36 -7.33 8.29
CA LEU A 48 -2.48 -7.90 9.62
C LEU A 48 -1.29 -7.52 10.51
N TRP A 49 -0.06 -7.56 9.98
CA TRP A 49 1.12 -7.10 10.70
C TRP A 49 0.94 -5.62 11.09
N TYR A 50 0.57 -4.76 10.13
CA TYR A 50 0.41 -3.33 10.37
C TYR A 50 -0.66 -3.04 11.44
N GLN A 51 -1.81 -3.73 11.39
CA GLN A 51 -2.92 -3.51 12.32
C GLN A 51 -2.71 -4.08 13.72
N THR A 52 -2.02 -5.23 13.82
CA THR A 52 -2.08 -6.05 15.04
C THR A 52 -0.74 -6.24 15.73
N ALA A 53 0.38 -6.04 15.04
CA ALA A 53 1.70 -6.29 15.60
C ALA A 53 2.10 -5.19 16.60
N GLY A 54 2.62 -5.62 17.75
CA GLY A 54 3.29 -4.70 18.67
C GLY A 54 4.55 -4.09 18.03
N GLU A 55 5.20 -4.84 17.13
CA GLU A 55 6.38 -4.45 16.38
C GLU A 55 6.13 -3.24 15.47
N THR A 56 4.98 -3.17 14.79
CA THR A 56 4.60 -1.98 14.02
C THR A 56 4.55 -0.77 14.93
N LYS A 57 3.83 -0.86 16.06
CA LYS A 57 3.72 0.24 17.03
C LYS A 57 5.07 0.66 17.59
N ALA A 58 5.93 -0.32 17.93
CA ALA A 58 7.28 -0.07 18.41
C ALA A 58 8.15 0.68 17.38
N LEU A 59 8.03 0.35 16.10
CA LEU A 59 8.75 1.05 15.01
C LEU A 59 8.26 2.49 14.83
N TYR A 60 6.96 2.77 14.97
CA TYR A 60 6.44 4.14 14.99
C TYR A 60 6.98 4.94 16.18
N TYR A 61 6.93 4.38 17.40
CA TYR A 61 7.53 5.03 18.57
C TYR A 61 9.04 5.26 18.38
N GLN A 62 9.77 4.29 17.83
CA GLN A 62 11.20 4.43 17.55
C GLN A 62 11.46 5.59 16.59
N GLY A 63 10.73 5.68 15.48
CA GLY A 63 10.87 6.76 14.53
C GLY A 63 10.61 8.13 15.17
N TYR A 64 9.50 8.29 15.88
CA TYR A 64 9.17 9.55 16.54
C TYR A 64 10.12 9.92 17.69
N ASN A 65 10.60 8.95 18.47
CA ASN A 65 11.62 9.19 19.50
C ASN A 65 12.95 9.65 18.91
N ILE A 66 13.39 9.03 17.81
CA ILE A 66 14.58 9.47 17.07
C ILE A 66 14.35 10.87 16.49
N GLY A 67 13.17 11.12 15.91
CA GLY A 67 12.77 12.42 15.40
C GLY A 67 12.86 13.51 16.47
N GLN A 68 12.37 13.24 17.69
CA GLN A 68 12.49 14.16 18.82
C GLN A 68 13.95 14.45 19.18
N LEU A 69 14.78 13.41 19.29
CA LEU A 69 16.21 13.54 19.59
C LEU A 69 16.93 14.39 18.52
N LYS A 70 16.64 14.16 17.25
CA LYS A 70 17.27 14.89 16.13
C LYS A 70 16.73 16.31 15.99
N LEU A 71 15.47 16.55 16.33
CA LEU A 71 14.91 17.89 16.40
C LEU A 71 15.64 18.72 17.45
N ASP A 72 15.82 18.18 18.67
CA ASP A 72 16.57 18.87 19.72
C ASP A 72 18.02 19.16 19.32
N ALA A 73 18.69 18.20 18.66
CA ALA A 73 20.04 18.40 18.15
C ALA A 73 20.11 19.51 17.07
N ALA A 74 19.16 19.53 16.14
CA ALA A 74 19.09 20.55 15.10
C ALA A 74 18.82 21.95 15.69
N LEU A 75 17.90 22.05 16.65
CA LEU A 75 17.60 23.31 17.34
C LEU A 75 18.78 23.81 18.17
N ALA A 76 19.51 22.93 18.84
CA ALA A 76 20.72 23.29 19.60
C ALA A 76 21.86 23.78 18.69
N LYS A 77 21.98 23.23 17.48
CA LYS A 77 22.94 23.70 16.47
C LYS A 77 22.56 25.07 15.88
N GLY A 78 21.27 25.38 15.86
CA GLY A 78 20.71 26.58 15.24
C GLY A 78 20.47 26.41 13.74
N THR A 79 19.54 27.22 13.22
CA THR A 79 19.17 27.30 11.80
C THR A 79 19.27 28.75 11.33
N GLU A 80 19.44 28.97 10.03
CA GLU A 80 19.49 30.32 9.45
C GLU A 80 18.09 30.90 9.28
N LYS A 81 17.16 30.07 8.80
CA LYS A 81 15.73 30.38 8.69
C LYS A 81 14.97 29.80 9.88
N LYS A 82 13.68 30.10 9.96
CA LYS A 82 12.79 29.47 10.95
C LYS A 82 12.82 27.95 10.73
N PRO A 83 13.04 27.13 11.78
CA PRO A 83 13.08 25.68 11.63
C PRO A 83 11.68 25.15 11.29
N ALA A 84 11.64 24.15 10.40
CA ALA A 84 10.43 23.39 10.11
C ALA A 84 10.71 21.89 10.04
N ILE A 85 9.67 21.09 10.27
CA ILE A 85 9.65 19.68 9.92
C ILE A 85 8.61 19.41 8.84
N VAL A 86 8.85 18.39 8.03
CA VAL A 86 7.92 17.93 7.00
C VAL A 86 7.50 16.50 7.33
N LEU A 87 6.21 16.22 7.28
CA LEU A 87 5.68 14.87 7.42
C LEU A 87 4.75 14.54 6.24
N ASP A 88 4.80 13.30 5.79
CA ASP A 88 3.64 12.70 5.14
C ASP A 88 2.46 12.54 6.12
N LEU A 89 1.26 12.26 5.60
CA LEU A 89 0.08 11.94 6.41
C LEU A 89 -0.25 10.45 6.45
N ASP A 90 -0.45 9.82 5.30
CA ASP A 90 -1.09 8.51 5.23
C ASP A 90 -0.05 7.42 5.53
N GLU A 91 -0.27 6.61 6.56
CA GLU A 91 0.72 5.65 7.08
C GLU A 91 1.95 6.31 7.73
N THR A 92 1.92 7.62 7.95
CA THR A 92 2.94 8.37 8.72
C THR A 92 2.35 8.99 9.99
N VAL A 93 1.28 9.77 9.85
CA VAL A 93 0.53 10.39 10.96
C VAL A 93 -0.84 9.73 11.14
N LEU A 94 -1.54 9.39 10.07
CA LEU A 94 -2.89 8.83 10.05
C LEU A 94 -2.85 7.36 9.59
N ASP A 95 -3.51 6.49 10.34
CA ASP A 95 -3.65 5.06 10.05
C ASP A 95 -4.86 4.82 9.13
N ASN A 96 -4.60 4.45 7.87
CA ASN A 96 -5.60 4.08 6.88
C ASN A 96 -5.73 2.58 6.68
N SER A 97 -5.07 1.76 7.50
CA SER A 97 -5.16 0.31 7.43
C SER A 97 -6.60 -0.24 7.49
N PRO A 98 -7.62 0.40 8.11
CA PRO A 98 -9.01 -0.07 8.01
C PRO A 98 -9.52 -0.11 6.56
N HIS A 99 -9.08 0.81 5.70
CA HIS A 99 -9.39 0.79 4.27
C HIS A 99 -8.71 -0.40 3.56
N GLN A 100 -7.46 -0.71 3.92
CA GLN A 100 -6.74 -1.87 3.38
C GLN A 100 -7.41 -3.18 3.80
N ALA A 101 -7.78 -3.32 5.07
CA ALA A 101 -8.57 -4.44 5.57
C ALA A 101 -9.94 -4.58 4.88
N MET A 102 -10.60 -3.47 4.54
CA MET A 102 -11.82 -3.48 3.72
C MET A 102 -11.55 -4.02 2.32
N SER A 103 -10.42 -3.64 1.70
CA SER A 103 -10.01 -4.12 0.38
C SER A 103 -9.83 -5.64 0.38
N VAL A 104 -9.16 -6.19 1.41
CA VAL A 104 -9.02 -7.65 1.60
C VAL A 104 -10.39 -8.32 1.77
N LYS A 105 -11.23 -7.84 2.70
CA LYS A 105 -12.55 -8.43 3.00
C LYS A 105 -13.51 -8.42 1.81
N THR A 106 -13.44 -7.40 0.96
CA THR A 106 -14.34 -7.23 -0.19
C THR A 106 -13.78 -7.78 -1.50
N GLY A 107 -12.48 -8.08 -1.55
CA GLY A 107 -11.77 -8.46 -2.77
C GLY A 107 -11.66 -7.31 -3.78
N LYS A 108 -11.79 -6.05 -3.35
CA LYS A 108 -11.77 -4.86 -4.20
C LYS A 108 -10.66 -3.93 -3.74
N GLY A 109 -9.57 -3.88 -4.51
CA GLY A 109 -8.41 -3.04 -4.19
C GLY A 109 -8.64 -1.54 -4.43
N TYR A 110 -7.65 -0.74 -4.03
CA TYR A 110 -7.58 0.69 -4.30
C TYR A 110 -7.81 1.00 -5.81
N PRO A 111 -8.54 2.07 -6.17
CA PRO A 111 -9.08 3.14 -5.31
C PRO A 111 -10.51 2.91 -4.79
N TYR A 112 -11.01 1.66 -4.77
CA TYR A 112 -12.39 1.38 -4.37
C TYR A 112 -12.69 1.89 -2.96
N LYS A 113 -13.64 2.83 -2.83
CA LYS A 113 -14.06 3.47 -1.57
C LYS A 113 -12.96 4.26 -0.81
N TRP A 114 -11.86 4.61 -1.46
CA TRP A 114 -10.85 5.48 -0.85
C TRP A 114 -11.39 6.87 -0.51
N ASP A 115 -12.05 7.53 -1.46
CA ASP A 115 -12.64 8.86 -1.21
C ASP A 115 -13.75 8.79 -0.13
N ASP A 116 -14.50 7.68 -0.06
CA ASP A 116 -15.47 7.45 1.02
C ASP A 116 -14.79 7.35 2.40
N TRP A 117 -13.66 6.64 2.49
CA TRP A 117 -12.85 6.52 3.71
C TRP A 117 -12.31 7.88 4.15
N ILE A 118 -11.72 8.64 3.24
CA ILE A 118 -11.17 9.95 3.53
C ILE A 118 -12.26 10.91 4.03
N ASN A 119 -13.44 10.89 3.39
CA ASN A 119 -14.58 11.73 3.79
C ASN A 119 -15.14 11.40 5.18
N LYS A 120 -14.92 10.17 5.68
CA LYS A 120 -15.29 9.81 7.06
C LYS A 120 -14.43 10.54 8.09
N ALA A 121 -13.20 10.90 7.72
CA ALA A 121 -12.25 11.62 8.58
C ALA A 121 -12.11 10.95 9.97
N GLU A 122 -12.03 9.61 9.97
CA GLU A 122 -12.03 8.78 11.17
C GLU A 122 -10.74 7.96 11.35
N ALA A 123 -9.71 8.19 10.51
CA ALA A 123 -8.41 7.57 10.67
C ALA A 123 -7.84 7.91 12.06
N GLU A 124 -7.29 6.90 12.74
CA GLU A 124 -6.63 7.11 14.02
C GLU A 124 -5.23 7.68 13.81
N ALA A 125 -4.66 8.32 14.82
CA ALA A 125 -3.27 8.73 14.76
C ALA A 125 -2.35 7.53 15.02
N LEU A 126 -1.24 7.49 14.28
CA LEU A 126 -0.21 6.48 14.46
C LEU A 126 0.56 6.68 15.78
N PRO A 127 1.08 5.59 16.37
CA PRO A 127 1.70 5.64 17.70
C PRO A 127 2.82 6.68 17.81
N GLY A 128 2.72 7.60 18.77
CA GLY A 128 3.73 8.63 19.04
C GLY A 128 3.64 9.88 18.16
N ALA A 129 2.85 9.88 17.08
CA ALA A 129 2.78 11.00 16.14
C ALA A 129 2.32 12.29 16.82
N ILE A 130 1.18 12.25 17.52
CA ILE A 130 0.56 13.45 18.09
C ILE A 130 1.41 14.07 19.20
N ASP A 131 2.01 13.25 20.06
CA ASP A 131 2.87 13.74 21.14
C ASP A 131 4.14 14.40 20.58
N PHE A 132 4.76 13.80 19.56
CA PHE A 132 5.90 14.40 18.86
C PHE A 132 5.54 15.71 18.15
N LEU A 133 4.38 15.77 17.49
CA LEU A 133 3.93 16.98 16.81
C LEU A 133 3.64 18.12 17.80
N LYS A 134 2.96 17.83 18.92
CA LYS A 134 2.74 18.82 19.99
C LYS A 134 4.05 19.28 20.63
N TYR A 135 4.99 18.36 20.83
CA TYR A 135 6.33 18.70 21.28
C TYR A 135 7.00 19.67 20.29
N THR A 136 6.95 19.36 19.00
CA THR A 136 7.51 20.20 17.93
C THR A 136 6.91 21.61 17.94
N GLU A 137 5.59 21.74 18.01
CA GLU A 137 4.91 23.04 18.11
C GLU A 137 5.33 23.81 19.37
N SER A 138 5.45 23.13 20.53
CA SER A 138 5.88 23.75 21.78
C SER A 138 7.30 24.32 21.74
N LYS A 139 8.12 23.85 20.79
CA LYS A 139 9.50 24.33 20.54
C LYS A 139 9.53 25.47 19.52
N GLY A 140 8.38 25.94 19.05
CA GLY A 140 8.26 27.03 18.07
C GLY A 140 8.62 26.64 16.64
N VAL A 141 8.60 25.33 16.34
CA VAL A 141 8.94 24.77 15.03
C VAL A 141 7.67 24.63 14.20
N ASP A 142 7.72 25.06 12.94
CA ASP A 142 6.58 24.92 12.03
C ASP A 142 6.52 23.50 11.47
N ILE A 143 5.30 22.99 11.34
CA ILE A 143 4.98 21.63 10.91
C ILE A 143 4.29 21.75 9.56
N TYR A 144 4.81 21.04 8.56
CA TYR A 144 4.19 20.96 7.24
C TYR A 144 3.80 19.52 6.92
N TYR A 145 2.51 19.30 6.76
CA TYR A 145 1.91 18.03 6.33
C TYR A 145 1.88 17.99 4.79
N ILE A 146 2.89 17.39 4.17
CA ILE A 146 2.98 17.25 2.71
C ILE A 146 2.49 15.87 2.31
N SER A 147 1.24 15.77 1.86
CA SER A 147 0.54 14.51 1.57
C SER A 147 0.07 14.43 0.11
N ASN A 148 0.02 13.21 -0.44
CA ASN A 148 -0.54 12.97 -1.77
C ASN A 148 -2.06 12.73 -1.77
N ARG A 149 -2.75 13.00 -0.66
CA ARG A 149 -4.20 13.29 -0.71
C ARG A 149 -4.45 14.42 -1.72
N LYS A 150 -5.60 14.37 -2.37
CA LYS A 150 -6.00 15.35 -3.39
C LYS A 150 -6.40 16.66 -2.71
N THR A 151 -6.15 17.81 -3.34
CA THR A 151 -6.55 19.12 -2.79
C THR A 151 -8.04 19.24 -2.46
N ASN A 152 -8.94 18.53 -3.16
CA ASN A 152 -10.36 18.49 -2.85
C ASN A 152 -10.71 17.67 -1.58
N GLN A 153 -9.73 16.99 -0.97
CA GLN A 153 -9.85 16.27 0.30
C GLN A 153 -9.35 17.10 1.49
N LEU A 154 -9.01 18.38 1.29
CA LEU A 154 -8.44 19.24 2.33
C LEU A 154 -9.34 19.36 3.57
N ASP A 155 -10.63 19.66 3.39
CA ASP A 155 -11.55 19.84 4.52
C ASP A 155 -11.71 18.56 5.35
N ALA A 156 -11.82 17.41 4.67
CA ALA A 156 -11.87 16.11 5.35
C ALA A 156 -10.56 15.79 6.07
N THR A 157 -9.43 16.20 5.50
CA THR A 157 -8.10 16.01 6.10
C THR A 157 -7.90 16.89 7.34
N ILE A 158 -8.29 18.17 7.27
CA ILE A 158 -8.32 19.09 8.42
C ILE A 158 -9.18 18.48 9.53
N LYS A 159 -10.41 18.08 9.21
CA LYS A 159 -11.33 17.47 10.18
C LYS A 159 -10.71 16.25 10.86
N ASN A 160 -10.00 15.40 10.11
CA ASN A 160 -9.36 14.22 10.68
C ASN A 160 -8.18 14.61 11.59
N LEU A 161 -7.36 15.57 11.19
CA LEU A 161 -6.21 16.06 11.96
C LEU A 161 -6.66 16.75 13.25
N GLU A 162 -7.70 17.58 13.20
CA GLU A 162 -8.35 18.17 14.37
C GLU A 162 -8.89 17.09 15.31
N ARG A 163 -9.56 16.07 14.76
CA ARG A 163 -10.11 14.95 15.54
C ARG A 163 -9.03 14.21 16.34
N VAL A 164 -7.86 13.97 15.75
CA VAL A 164 -6.76 13.30 16.44
C VAL A 164 -5.89 14.24 17.28
N GLY A 165 -6.16 15.55 17.22
CA GLY A 165 -5.45 16.58 17.98
C GLY A 165 -4.06 16.90 17.43
N ALA A 166 -3.86 16.77 16.13
CA ALA A 166 -2.63 17.20 15.47
C ALA A 166 -2.57 18.74 15.44
N PRO A 167 -1.44 19.35 15.84
CA PRO A 167 -1.28 20.81 15.84
C PRO A 167 -1.17 21.35 14.41
N GLN A 168 -1.35 22.66 14.26
CA GLN A 168 -1.21 23.35 12.97
C GLN A 168 -2.06 22.71 11.84
N ALA A 169 -3.24 22.17 12.18
CA ALA A 169 -4.16 21.53 11.24
C ALA A 169 -4.91 22.57 10.38
N THR A 170 -4.18 23.40 9.64
CA THR A 170 -4.73 24.47 8.79
C THR A 170 -4.23 24.35 7.36
N LYS A 171 -4.92 25.01 6.42
CA LYS A 171 -4.58 25.00 4.99
C LYS A 171 -3.18 25.57 4.69
N GLU A 172 -2.63 26.40 5.57
CA GLU A 172 -1.28 26.96 5.44
C GLU A 172 -0.19 25.92 5.73
N HIS A 173 -0.50 24.93 6.55
CA HIS A 173 0.42 23.89 7.02
C HIS A 173 0.14 22.52 6.36
N ILE A 174 -1.01 22.34 5.72
CA ILE A 174 -1.39 21.11 5.01
C ILE A 174 -1.25 21.33 3.50
N LEU A 175 -0.21 20.74 2.90
CA LEU A 175 0.15 20.89 1.50
C LEU A 175 -0.21 19.63 0.71
N LEU A 176 -1.45 19.59 0.20
CA LEU A 176 -1.98 18.47 -0.57
C LEU A 176 -1.53 18.49 -2.04
N GLN A 177 -1.72 17.36 -2.75
CA GLN A 177 -1.26 17.20 -4.12
C GLN A 177 -2.21 17.87 -5.11
N ASP A 178 -1.66 18.76 -5.94
CA ASP A 178 -2.36 19.31 -7.10
C ASP A 178 -2.57 18.22 -8.17
N PRO A 179 -3.70 18.19 -8.92
CA PRO A 179 -3.99 17.12 -9.89
C PRO A 179 -2.95 16.90 -11.00
N LYS A 180 -2.10 17.89 -11.28
CA LYS A 180 -1.03 17.82 -12.30
C LYS A 180 0.37 17.70 -11.70
N GLU A 181 0.48 17.75 -10.38
CA GLU A 181 1.75 17.62 -9.68
C GLU A 181 2.20 16.15 -9.65
N LYS A 182 3.52 15.96 -9.68
CA LYS A 182 4.15 14.65 -9.51
C LYS A 182 5.12 14.72 -8.34
N GLY A 183 5.05 13.73 -7.45
CA GLY A 183 5.86 13.71 -6.24
C GLY A 183 5.52 14.86 -5.30
N LYS A 184 6.48 15.18 -4.41
CA LYS A 184 6.31 16.16 -3.33
C LYS A 184 7.36 17.29 -3.36
N GLU A 185 8.30 17.25 -4.32
CA GLU A 185 9.45 18.15 -4.33
C GLU A 185 9.05 19.62 -4.41
N LYS A 186 8.09 19.98 -5.28
CA LYS A 186 7.59 21.35 -5.39
C LYS A 186 7.10 21.93 -4.05
N ARG A 187 6.43 21.10 -3.24
CA ARG A 187 5.93 21.49 -1.91
C ARG A 187 7.06 21.55 -0.88
N ARG A 188 8.06 20.66 -0.94
CA ARG A 188 9.28 20.77 -0.12
C ARG A 188 10.06 22.04 -0.43
N GLU A 189 10.23 22.37 -1.70
CA GLU A 189 10.87 23.61 -2.17
C GLU A 189 10.09 24.85 -1.74
N LEU A 190 8.75 24.82 -1.74
CA LEU A 190 7.93 25.91 -1.24
C LEU A 190 8.20 26.19 0.24
N VAL A 191 8.29 25.15 1.06
CA VAL A 191 8.60 25.28 2.49
C VAL A 191 10.05 25.77 2.69
N SER A 192 11.01 25.25 1.92
CA SER A 192 12.43 25.61 2.08
C SER A 192 12.77 27.05 1.70
N GLN A 193 11.88 27.74 0.97
CA GLN A 193 12.01 29.17 0.69
C GLN A 193 11.97 30.00 1.99
N THR A 194 11.10 29.64 2.93
CA THR A 194 10.86 30.39 4.17
C THR A 194 11.41 29.70 5.41
N HIS A 195 11.71 28.40 5.34
CA HIS A 195 12.14 27.59 6.47
C HIS A 195 13.39 26.76 6.18
N ASP A 196 14.12 26.41 7.23
CA ASP A 196 15.11 25.34 7.18
C ASP A 196 14.42 24.04 7.60
N ILE A 197 14.21 23.14 6.64
CA ILE A 197 13.61 21.84 6.93
C ILE A 197 14.65 20.94 7.60
N VAL A 198 14.53 20.78 8.91
CA VAL A 198 15.50 20.04 9.72
C VAL A 198 15.25 18.54 9.71
N LEU A 199 14.01 18.11 9.52
CA LEU A 199 13.62 16.70 9.49
C LEU A 199 12.49 16.44 8.49
N PHE A 200 12.51 15.23 7.92
CA PHE A 200 11.45 14.66 7.11
C PHE A 200 10.96 13.35 7.73
N PHE A 201 9.65 13.13 7.68
CA PHE A 201 8.99 11.92 8.17
C PHE A 201 8.10 11.32 7.08
N GLY A 202 8.17 10.01 6.90
CA GLY A 202 7.42 9.34 5.85
C GLY A 202 7.52 7.82 5.92
N ASP A 203 6.56 7.11 5.35
CA ASP A 203 6.61 5.65 5.15
C ASP A 203 7.10 5.29 3.73
N ASN A 204 7.14 6.27 2.82
CA ASN A 204 7.59 6.11 1.45
C ASN A 204 8.89 6.88 1.20
N LEU A 205 9.77 6.34 0.35
CA LEU A 205 11.03 7.01 0.02
C LEU A 205 10.82 8.35 -0.69
N SER A 206 9.74 8.53 -1.45
CA SER A 206 9.40 9.79 -2.12
C SER A 206 8.90 10.88 -1.17
N ASP A 207 8.72 10.58 0.12
CA ASP A 207 8.54 11.59 1.17
C ASP A 207 9.84 12.37 1.43
N PHE A 208 10.97 11.74 1.12
CA PHE A 208 12.30 12.33 1.15
C PHE A 208 12.74 12.81 -0.24
N THR A 209 13.74 13.68 -0.28
CA THR A 209 14.31 14.20 -1.53
C THR A 209 15.14 13.13 -2.25
N GLY A 210 14.97 12.99 -3.57
CA GLY A 210 15.90 12.23 -4.42
C GLY A 210 15.46 10.81 -4.78
N PHE A 211 14.25 10.37 -4.41
CA PHE A 211 13.77 9.00 -4.65
C PHE A 211 12.68 8.86 -5.73
N ASP A 212 12.16 9.98 -6.25
CA ASP A 212 10.99 10.00 -7.13
C ASP A 212 11.17 9.17 -8.42
N GLY A 213 10.18 8.33 -8.73
CA GLY A 213 10.06 7.65 -10.04
C GLY A 213 11.17 6.65 -10.38
N LYS A 214 11.97 6.22 -9.40
CA LYS A 214 13.09 5.30 -9.62
C LYS A 214 12.64 3.85 -9.73
N SER A 215 13.39 3.05 -10.51
CA SER A 215 13.25 1.59 -10.56
C SER A 215 13.54 0.96 -9.18
N VAL A 216 13.16 -0.29 -8.97
CA VAL A 216 13.49 -1.04 -7.73
C VAL A 216 15.00 -1.05 -7.47
N LYS A 217 15.82 -1.24 -8.51
CA LYS A 217 17.27 -1.23 -8.38
C LYS A 217 17.77 0.15 -7.94
N ASP A 218 17.34 1.20 -8.64
CA ASP A 218 17.90 2.54 -8.44
C ASP A 218 17.43 3.16 -7.12
N ARG A 219 16.17 2.92 -6.70
CA ARG A 219 15.70 3.38 -5.39
C ARG A 219 16.47 2.70 -4.25
N ASN A 220 16.76 1.40 -4.37
CA ASN A 220 17.53 0.67 -3.37
C ASN A 220 19.00 1.12 -3.34
N GLN A 221 19.60 1.39 -4.50
CA GLN A 221 20.94 1.98 -4.56
C GLN A 221 20.96 3.38 -3.93
N THR A 222 19.94 4.20 -4.20
CA THR A 222 19.82 5.54 -3.60
C THR A 222 19.72 5.48 -2.06
N VAL A 223 19.06 4.45 -1.51
CA VAL A 223 19.08 4.19 -0.05
C VAL A 223 20.49 3.90 0.43
N ALA A 224 21.25 3.05 -0.27
CA ALA A 224 22.63 2.72 0.10
C ALA A 224 23.56 3.96 0.04
N ASP A 225 23.36 4.81 -0.97
CA ASP A 225 24.11 6.05 -1.16
C ASP A 225 23.75 7.09 -0.07
N SER A 226 22.49 7.10 0.38
CA SER A 226 21.97 8.03 1.39
C SER A 226 21.85 7.42 2.80
N LYS A 227 22.50 6.28 3.06
CA LYS A 227 22.29 5.47 4.28
C LYS A 227 22.43 6.25 5.60
N GLU A 228 23.32 7.25 5.62
CA GLU A 228 23.59 8.08 6.81
C GLU A 228 22.48 9.10 7.09
N GLN A 229 21.58 9.34 6.14
CA GLN A 229 20.45 10.26 6.33
C GLN A 229 19.30 9.60 7.10
N PHE A 230 19.16 8.27 7.04
CA PHE A 230 18.07 7.57 7.72
C PHE A 230 18.31 7.52 9.24
N GLY A 231 17.34 8.03 10.01
CA GLY A 231 17.47 8.25 11.45
C GLY A 231 18.25 9.52 11.82
N GLU A 232 18.74 10.30 10.84
CA GLU A 232 19.39 11.60 11.02
C GLU A 232 18.49 12.73 10.53
N LYS A 233 18.21 12.76 9.22
CA LYS A 233 17.35 13.75 8.56
C LYS A 233 16.07 13.13 7.99
N PHE A 234 16.10 11.85 7.64
CA PHE A 234 14.98 11.09 7.10
C PHE A 234 14.52 10.08 8.14
N ILE A 235 13.31 10.25 8.66
CA ILE A 235 12.70 9.36 9.63
C ILE A 235 11.69 8.49 8.88
N ILE A 236 12.05 7.24 8.63
CA ILE A 236 11.25 6.28 7.85
C ILE A 236 10.34 5.45 8.77
N PHE A 237 9.09 5.23 8.33
CA PHE A 237 8.12 4.34 8.96
C PHE A 237 7.82 3.10 8.11
N PRO A 238 7.36 2.00 8.72
CA PRO A 238 7.13 0.76 7.99
C PRO A 238 5.73 0.70 7.37
N ASN A 239 5.63 0.73 6.04
CA ASN A 239 4.39 0.42 5.32
C ASN A 239 4.58 -0.72 4.30
N PRO A 240 4.30 -1.97 4.70
CA PRO A 240 4.33 -3.11 3.79
C PRO A 240 3.00 -3.30 3.01
N MET A 241 1.98 -2.45 3.24
CA MET A 241 0.65 -2.63 2.65
C MET A 241 0.58 -2.14 1.20
N TYR A 242 1.24 -1.01 0.92
CA TYR A 242 1.31 -0.37 -0.40
C TYR A 242 2.46 0.67 -0.43
N GLY A 243 2.73 1.26 -1.59
CA GLY A 243 3.65 2.40 -1.74
C GLY A 243 4.43 2.40 -3.04
N ASP A 244 5.39 3.32 -3.20
CA ASP A 244 6.22 3.37 -4.42
C ASP A 244 7.11 2.13 -4.56
N TRP A 245 7.36 1.38 -3.50
CA TRP A 245 8.05 0.09 -3.60
C TRP A 245 7.23 -0.91 -4.42
N GLU A 246 5.90 -0.87 -4.33
CA GLU A 246 5.01 -1.66 -5.19
C GLU A 246 4.93 -1.03 -6.59
N GLY A 247 4.75 0.29 -6.66
CA GLY A 247 4.69 1.02 -7.94
C GLY A 247 5.93 0.79 -8.80
N ALA A 248 7.12 0.78 -8.21
CA ALA A 248 8.38 0.54 -8.90
C ALA A 248 8.49 -0.87 -9.52
N LEU A 249 7.80 -1.87 -8.97
CA LEU A 249 7.72 -3.20 -9.60
C LEU A 249 6.89 -3.16 -10.90
N TYR A 250 5.93 -2.25 -10.97
CA TYR A 250 5.04 -2.08 -12.13
C TYR A 250 5.51 -0.98 -13.08
N ASP A 251 6.72 -0.45 -12.93
CA ASP A 251 7.20 0.74 -13.66
C ASP A 251 6.25 1.94 -13.51
N TYR A 252 5.63 2.06 -12.33
CA TYR A 252 4.59 3.04 -11.97
C TYR A 252 3.32 2.98 -12.84
N ASP A 253 3.13 1.89 -13.60
CA ASP A 253 1.92 1.64 -14.38
C ASP A 253 0.94 0.74 -13.60
N PHE A 254 0.12 1.37 -12.76
CA PHE A 254 -0.92 0.67 -12.01
C PHE A 254 -2.13 0.23 -12.86
N LYS A 255 -2.16 0.53 -14.17
CA LYS A 255 -3.24 0.10 -15.07
C LYS A 255 -3.10 -1.36 -15.52
N LYS A 256 -1.98 -2.00 -15.21
CA LYS A 256 -1.78 -3.45 -15.39
C LYS A 256 -2.92 -4.24 -14.75
N SER A 257 -3.33 -5.30 -15.44
CA SER A 257 -4.32 -6.25 -14.96
C SER A 257 -3.85 -6.97 -13.69
N ASP A 258 -4.79 -7.54 -12.93
CA ASP A 258 -4.46 -8.29 -11.71
C ASP A 258 -3.56 -9.50 -12.01
N ALA A 259 -3.71 -10.14 -13.17
CA ALA A 259 -2.86 -11.25 -13.60
C ALA A 259 -1.42 -10.80 -13.91
N GLU A 260 -1.24 -9.66 -14.56
CA GLU A 260 0.09 -9.08 -14.79
C GLU A 260 0.77 -8.70 -13.47
N LYS A 261 0.04 -8.07 -12.54
CA LYS A 261 0.55 -7.70 -11.22
C LYS A 261 0.95 -8.93 -10.40
N ASP A 262 0.12 -9.97 -10.39
CA ASP A 262 0.43 -11.24 -9.71
C ASP A 262 1.71 -11.87 -10.25
N LYS A 263 1.85 -11.95 -11.58
CA LYS A 263 3.06 -12.47 -12.21
C LYS A 263 4.30 -11.65 -11.81
N ILE A 264 4.22 -10.32 -11.91
CA ILE A 264 5.33 -9.43 -11.54
C ILE A 264 5.72 -9.62 -10.08
N ARG A 265 4.75 -9.68 -9.16
CA ARG A 265 5.01 -9.89 -7.72
C ARG A 265 5.74 -11.21 -7.48
N ARG A 266 5.29 -12.30 -8.10
CA ARG A 266 5.92 -13.63 -7.98
C ARG A 266 7.32 -13.66 -8.56
N ASP A 267 7.51 -13.10 -9.75
CA ASP A 267 8.80 -13.11 -10.46
C ASP A 267 9.87 -12.29 -9.72
N ASN A 268 9.48 -11.32 -8.89
CA ASN A 268 10.41 -10.51 -8.09
C ASN A 268 10.76 -11.13 -6.72
N LEU A 269 10.15 -12.26 -6.35
CA LEU A 269 10.59 -13.02 -5.18
C LEU A 269 11.92 -13.72 -5.49
N LYS A 270 12.90 -13.54 -4.59
CA LYS A 270 14.16 -14.28 -4.64
C LYS A 270 14.01 -15.56 -3.82
N SER A 271 13.78 -16.69 -4.49
CA SER A 271 13.63 -17.99 -3.84
C SER A 271 14.98 -18.70 -3.64
N PHE A 272 15.04 -19.56 -2.62
CA PHE A 272 16.13 -20.53 -2.43
C PHE A 272 15.85 -21.78 -3.27
N ASP A 273 16.85 -22.29 -4.01
CA ASP A 273 16.77 -23.58 -4.72
C ASP A 273 17.22 -24.70 -3.76
N ALA A 274 16.29 -25.59 -3.39
CA ALA A 274 16.49 -26.62 -2.36
C ALA A 274 17.10 -27.94 -2.88
N LYS A 275 17.66 -27.93 -4.10
CA LYS A 275 18.28 -29.11 -4.72
C LYS A 275 19.53 -29.60 -4.02
#